data_AF-A0A354GJW8-F1
#
_entry.id   AF-A0A354GJW8-F1
#
_cell.length_a   1.000
_cell.length_b   1.000
_cell.length_c   1.000
_cell.angle_alpha   90.00
_cell.angle_beta   90.00
_cell.angle_gamma   90.00
#
_symmetry.space_group_name_H-M   'P 1'
#
loop_
_entity.id
_entity.type
_entity.pdbx_description
1 polymer ?
#
loop_
_entity_poly.entity_id
_entity_poly.type
_entity_poly.pdbx_seq_one_letter_code
_entity_poly.pdbx_strand_id
1 'polypeptide(L)'
;LPDLAERIQVGLLNIMEERDVQIRGYPIQFDLDVLILFSANPATYNRSGKVIPQLKDRIGSLIQTHYPLDRAAGIEIMEQEAGVDLDGDYPVVVPLFMKEIIEQISVSARKSKYIDQQSGVSTRFSIANYRTMVASARHRGVRLNEKPAVPRISDLGHLYSSSLGKLELDMMGSQQMTERQVIEAVIAEAIRKVFDEYVEKHGLDEIVQVFGKGVKIEVGDMLPSSQYAERLKRVPKAWEKAFEVNPSTSEAVRASCIEFVLAGLYASDSISRSQRHGRITYEIR
;
A
#
# COMPACT_ATOMS: atom_id res chain seq x y z
N LEU A 1 -15.84 -1.50 -22.73
CA LEU A 1 -16.51 -1.17 -24.02
C LEU A 1 -15.53 -1.07 -25.20
N PRO A 2 -14.42 -0.32 -25.13
CA PRO A 2 -13.51 -0.13 -26.26
C PRO A 2 -12.79 -1.40 -26.77
N ASP A 3 -12.76 -2.46 -25.95
CA ASP A 3 -12.11 -3.74 -26.31
C ASP A 3 -13.10 -4.80 -26.79
N LEU A 4 -14.40 -4.46 -26.87
CA LEU A 4 -15.40 -5.36 -27.44
C LEU A 4 -15.34 -5.32 -28.97
N ALA A 5 -15.40 -6.49 -29.60
CA ALA A 5 -15.52 -6.59 -31.06
C ALA A 5 -16.79 -5.87 -31.56
N GLU A 6 -16.71 -5.27 -32.74
CA GLU A 6 -17.79 -4.46 -33.33
C GLU A 6 -19.13 -5.20 -33.37
N ARG A 7 -19.14 -6.50 -33.73
CA ARG A 7 -20.35 -7.33 -33.72
C ARG A 7 -21.07 -7.36 -32.35
N ILE A 8 -20.30 -7.34 -31.26
CA ILE A 8 -20.84 -7.39 -29.89
C ILE A 8 -21.43 -6.03 -29.54
N GLN A 9 -20.81 -4.94 -30.00
CA GLN A 9 -21.33 -3.58 -29.81
C GLN A 9 -22.66 -3.37 -30.55
N VAL A 10 -22.78 -3.90 -31.77
CA VAL A 10 -24.06 -3.89 -32.53
C VAL A 10 -25.12 -4.72 -31.82
N GLY A 11 -24.77 -5.92 -31.31
CA GLY A 11 -25.71 -6.72 -30.52
C GLY A 11 -26.20 -6.00 -29.26
N LEU A 12 -25.32 -5.26 -28.57
CA LEU A 12 -25.69 -4.43 -27.42
C LEU A 12 -26.61 -3.27 -27.81
N LEU A 13 -26.38 -2.65 -28.97
CA LEU A 13 -27.26 -1.60 -29.49
C LEU A 13 -28.68 -2.13 -29.73
N ASN A 14 -28.81 -3.30 -30.35
CA ASN A 14 -30.13 -3.91 -30.60
C ASN A 14 -30.88 -4.20 -29.30
N ILE A 15 -30.18 -4.69 -28.27
CA ILE A 15 -30.77 -4.90 -26.93
C ILE A 15 -31.28 -3.57 -26.35
N MET A 16 -30.52 -2.48 -26.52
CA MET A 16 -30.87 -1.17 -25.99
C MET A 16 -32.01 -0.47 -26.76
N GLU A 17 -32.12 -0.70 -28.07
CA GLU A 17 -33.14 -0.05 -28.91
C GLU A 17 -34.39 -0.91 -29.14
N GLU A 18 -34.21 -2.13 -29.64
CA GLU A 18 -35.30 -2.99 -30.12
C GLU A 18 -35.76 -4.01 -29.05
N ARG A 19 -34.98 -4.15 -27.96
CA ARG A 19 -35.18 -5.12 -26.88
C ARG A 19 -35.26 -6.57 -27.37
N ASP A 20 -34.60 -6.85 -28.49
CA ASP A 20 -34.54 -8.18 -29.07
C ASP A 20 -33.09 -8.66 -29.26
N VAL A 21 -32.93 -9.97 -29.33
CA VAL A 21 -31.64 -10.63 -29.55
C VAL A 21 -31.83 -11.73 -30.58
N GLN A 22 -30.91 -11.83 -31.54
CA GLN A 22 -30.86 -12.96 -32.44
C GLN A 22 -30.08 -14.13 -31.83
N ILE A 23 -30.77 -15.24 -31.56
CA ILE A 23 -30.14 -16.49 -31.11
C ILE A 23 -30.30 -17.53 -32.22
N ARG A 24 -29.19 -17.90 -32.87
CA ARG A 24 -29.17 -18.87 -33.98
C ARG A 24 -30.17 -18.54 -35.11
N GLY A 25 -30.33 -17.26 -35.41
CA GLY A 25 -31.22 -16.77 -36.47
C GLY A 25 -32.69 -16.59 -36.06
N TYR A 26 -33.06 -16.92 -34.82
CA TYR A 26 -34.38 -16.60 -34.29
C TYR A 26 -34.34 -15.25 -33.58
N PRO A 27 -35.14 -14.26 -34.00
CA PRO A 27 -35.34 -13.04 -33.22
C PRO A 27 -36.15 -13.39 -31.98
N ILE A 28 -35.58 -13.14 -30.81
CA ILE A 28 -36.28 -13.32 -29.53
C ILE A 28 -36.39 -11.94 -28.90
N GLN A 29 -37.64 -11.48 -28.77
CA GLN A 29 -37.93 -10.23 -28.07
C GLN A 29 -38.14 -10.52 -26.59
N PHE A 30 -37.47 -9.75 -25.74
CA PHE A 30 -37.59 -9.84 -24.30
C PHE A 30 -38.10 -8.49 -23.78
N ASP A 31 -39.04 -8.51 -22.84
CA ASP A 31 -39.38 -7.28 -22.12
C ASP A 31 -38.30 -7.02 -21.06
N LEU A 32 -37.18 -6.43 -21.50
CA LEU A 32 -36.01 -6.15 -20.68
C LEU A 32 -36.08 -4.75 -20.10
N ASP A 33 -36.13 -4.67 -18.78
CA ASP A 33 -35.79 -3.46 -18.02
C ASP A 33 -34.35 -3.58 -17.51
N VAL A 34 -33.40 -3.10 -18.31
CA VAL A 34 -31.96 -3.30 -18.07
C VAL A 34 -31.20 -1.98 -18.01
N LEU A 35 -30.39 -1.81 -16.97
CA LEU A 35 -29.38 -0.77 -16.88
C LEU A 35 -28.02 -1.36 -17.24
N ILE A 36 -27.37 -0.82 -18.28
CA ILE A 36 -26.05 -1.27 -18.70
C ILE A 36 -24.99 -0.27 -18.21
N LEU A 37 -24.06 -0.76 -17.39
CA LEU A 37 -22.92 0.02 -16.91
C LEU A 37 -21.66 -0.40 -17.68
N PHE A 38 -21.00 0.57 -18.29
CA PHE A 38 -19.72 0.37 -18.96
C PHE A 38 -18.60 0.99 -18.13
N SER A 39 -17.49 0.26 -18.00
CA SER A 39 -16.23 0.81 -17.49
C SER A 39 -15.16 0.77 -18.57
N ALA A 40 -14.26 1.75 -18.52
CA ALA A 40 -13.08 1.85 -19.38
C ALA A 40 -12.01 2.69 -18.68
N ASN A 41 -10.74 2.39 -18.93
CA ASN A 41 -9.66 3.31 -18.56
C ASN A 41 -9.75 4.56 -19.47
N PRO A 42 -9.67 5.80 -18.94
CA PRO A 42 -9.70 7.03 -19.74
C PRO A 42 -8.76 7.01 -20.96
N ALA A 43 -7.56 6.43 -20.83
CA ALA A 43 -6.57 6.32 -21.91
C ALA A 43 -7.05 5.41 -23.07
N THR A 44 -7.95 4.48 -22.79
CA THR A 44 -8.55 3.58 -23.78
C THR A 44 -9.88 4.10 -24.34
N TYR A 45 -10.65 4.83 -23.53
CA TYR A 45 -11.95 5.38 -23.91
C TYR A 45 -11.82 6.41 -25.05
N ASN A 46 -10.77 7.24 -25.01
CA ASN A 46 -10.53 8.30 -25.99
C ASN A 46 -9.86 7.82 -27.29
N ARG A 47 -9.51 6.53 -27.43
CA ARG A 47 -8.99 6.02 -28.71
C ARG A 47 -10.13 6.00 -29.74
N SER A 48 -10.15 6.99 -30.64
CA SER A 48 -11.09 7.08 -31.76
C SER A 48 -11.21 5.75 -32.51
N GLY A 49 -12.44 5.36 -32.86
CA GLY A 49 -12.75 4.17 -33.65
C GLY A 49 -13.06 2.89 -32.85
N LYS A 50 -12.86 2.88 -31.53
CA LYS A 50 -13.14 1.67 -30.71
C LYS A 50 -14.59 1.51 -30.24
N VAL A 51 -15.38 2.58 -30.23
CA VAL A 51 -16.81 2.52 -29.84
C VAL A 51 -17.65 3.16 -30.93
N ILE A 52 -18.63 2.42 -31.44
CA ILE A 52 -19.51 2.87 -32.52
C ILE A 52 -20.32 4.13 -32.08
N PRO A 53 -20.47 5.15 -32.94
CA PRO A 53 -21.18 6.38 -32.59
C PRO A 53 -22.60 6.15 -32.07
N GLN A 54 -23.34 5.20 -32.64
CA GLN A 54 -24.71 4.86 -32.25
C GLN A 54 -24.79 4.43 -30.77
N LEU A 55 -23.81 3.67 -30.30
CA LEU A 55 -23.77 3.23 -28.91
C LEU A 55 -23.37 4.37 -27.97
N LYS A 56 -22.48 5.28 -28.41
CA LYS A 56 -22.12 6.48 -27.63
C LYS A 56 -23.32 7.39 -27.40
N ASP A 57 -24.16 7.57 -28.42
CA ASP A 57 -25.37 8.40 -28.35
C ASP A 57 -26.42 7.86 -27.36
N ARG A 58 -26.36 6.57 -27.04
CA ARG A 58 -27.24 5.92 -26.06
C ARG A 58 -26.70 5.91 -24.63
N ILE A 59 -25.50 6.45 -24.39
CA ILE A 59 -24.94 6.59 -23.04
C ILE A 59 -25.56 7.83 -22.39
N GLY A 60 -26.53 7.62 -21.50
CA GLY A 60 -27.24 8.72 -20.81
C GLY A 60 -26.40 9.46 -19.75
N SER A 61 -25.35 8.84 -19.22
CA SER A 61 -24.46 9.47 -18.24
C SER A 61 -23.04 8.95 -18.36
N LEU A 62 -22.07 9.87 -18.27
CA LEU A 62 -20.66 9.56 -18.19
C LEU A 62 -20.13 9.97 -16.82
N ILE A 63 -19.75 8.99 -16.00
CA ILE A 63 -19.20 9.22 -14.67
C ILE A 63 -17.68 9.05 -14.73
N GLN A 64 -16.94 10.11 -14.41
CA GLN A 64 -15.50 10.04 -14.27
C GLN A 64 -15.14 9.72 -12.82
N THR A 65 -14.59 8.53 -12.59
CA THR A 65 -14.14 8.08 -11.28
C THR A 65 -12.73 8.58 -10.96
N HIS A 66 -12.40 8.68 -9.68
CA HIS A 66 -11.06 9.00 -9.20
C HIS A 66 -10.66 8.06 -8.06
N TYR A 67 -9.35 7.98 -7.77
CA TYR A 67 -8.86 7.33 -6.55
C TYR A 67 -9.25 8.15 -5.32
N PRO A 68 -9.30 7.56 -4.11
CA PRO A 68 -9.57 8.29 -2.87
C PRO A 68 -8.69 9.55 -2.76
N LEU A 69 -9.33 10.69 -2.49
CA LEU A 69 -8.64 11.98 -2.38
C LEU A 69 -7.98 12.16 -1.00
N ASP A 70 -8.56 11.51 0.00
CA ASP A 70 -8.13 11.53 1.38
C ASP A 70 -7.59 10.17 1.82
N ARG A 71 -6.56 10.18 2.68
CA ARG A 71 -5.90 8.96 3.17
C ARG A 71 -6.80 8.17 4.10
N ALA A 72 -7.61 8.81 4.94
CA ALA A 72 -8.51 8.11 5.85
C ALA A 72 -9.58 7.33 5.08
N ALA A 73 -10.14 7.93 4.01
CA ALA A 73 -11.05 7.23 3.11
C ALA A 73 -10.37 6.02 2.42
N GLY A 74 -9.10 6.17 2.02
CA GLY A 74 -8.31 5.06 1.48
C GLY A 74 -8.10 3.92 2.49
N ILE A 75 -7.84 4.26 3.76
CA ILE A 75 -7.70 3.29 4.85
C ILE A 75 -9.04 2.57 5.09
N GLU A 76 -10.16 3.28 5.14
CA GLU A 76 -11.48 2.67 5.34
C GLU A 76 -11.80 1.63 4.25
N ILE A 77 -11.59 2.00 2.98
CA ILE A 77 -11.75 1.08 1.85
C ILE A 77 -10.79 -0.11 1.98
N MET A 78 -9.52 0.14 2.29
CA MET A 78 -8.53 -0.90 2.45
C MET A 78 -8.92 -1.91 3.54
N GLU A 79 -9.36 -1.43 4.70
CA GLU A 79 -9.77 -2.30 5.82
C GLU A 79 -11.02 -3.10 5.48
N GLN A 80 -12.04 -2.44 4.92
CA GLN A 80 -13.28 -3.08 4.49
C GLN A 80 -13.00 -4.20 3.47
N GLU A 81 -12.26 -3.90 2.40
CA GLU A 81 -12.05 -4.81 1.29
C GLU A 81 -10.98 -5.87 1.56
N ALA A 82 -10.08 -5.62 2.53
CA ALA A 82 -9.09 -6.61 2.89
C ALA A 82 -9.71 -7.82 3.59
N GLY A 83 -10.80 -7.66 4.34
CA GLY A 83 -11.54 -8.78 4.95
C GLY A 83 -10.64 -9.73 5.74
N VAL A 84 -9.64 -9.19 6.42
CA VAL A 84 -8.66 -9.99 7.17
C VAL A 84 -9.18 -10.22 8.57
N ASP A 85 -9.32 -11.48 8.96
CA ASP A 85 -9.57 -11.82 10.35
C ASP A 85 -8.34 -11.44 11.18
N LEU A 86 -8.51 -10.53 12.13
CA LEU A 86 -7.48 -10.06 13.04
C LEU A 86 -7.45 -10.86 14.34
N ASP A 87 -8.49 -11.64 14.63
CA ASP A 87 -8.63 -12.43 15.84
C ASP A 87 -7.98 -13.83 15.66
N GLY A 88 -8.30 -14.76 16.57
CA GLY A 88 -7.79 -16.13 16.59
C GLY A 88 -6.69 -16.38 17.61
N ASP A 89 -5.98 -17.51 17.47
CA ASP A 89 -4.96 -17.95 18.43
C ASP A 89 -3.78 -16.98 18.54
N TYR A 90 -3.49 -16.25 17.46
CA TYR A 90 -2.47 -15.21 17.37
C TYR A 90 -3.13 -13.92 16.86
N PRO A 91 -3.79 -13.16 17.76
CA PRO A 91 -4.50 -11.95 17.39
C PRO A 91 -3.51 -10.89 16.92
N VAL A 92 -3.89 -10.11 15.91
CA VAL A 92 -3.07 -9.05 15.32
C VAL A 92 -3.67 -7.69 15.65
N VAL A 93 -2.91 -6.86 16.35
CA VAL A 93 -3.29 -5.47 16.63
C VAL A 93 -2.51 -4.57 15.68
N VAL A 94 -3.21 -3.85 14.80
CA VAL A 94 -2.59 -2.95 13.81
C VAL A 94 -2.70 -1.49 14.28
N PRO A 95 -1.58 -0.83 14.63
CA PRO A 95 -1.58 0.59 14.98
C PRO A 95 -1.98 1.46 13.79
N LEU A 96 -2.59 2.62 14.06
CA LEU A 96 -3.08 3.54 13.02
C LEU A 96 -1.96 3.95 12.04
N PHE A 97 -0.79 4.35 12.54
CA PHE A 97 0.33 4.75 11.69
C PHE A 97 0.78 3.65 10.73
N MET A 98 0.62 2.36 11.07
CA MET A 98 0.93 1.26 10.15
C MET A 98 -0.09 1.20 9.00
N LYS A 99 -1.38 1.43 9.28
CA LYS A 99 -2.42 1.54 8.24
C LYS A 99 -2.15 2.74 7.33
N GLU A 100 -1.76 3.86 7.93
CA GLU A 100 -1.40 5.07 7.20
C GLU A 100 -0.18 4.87 6.31
N ILE A 101 0.84 4.14 6.76
CA ILE A 101 1.99 3.78 5.91
C ILE A 101 1.52 2.96 4.70
N ILE A 102 0.66 1.96 4.87
CA ILE A 102 0.18 1.14 3.75
C ILE A 102 -0.60 1.96 2.72
N GLU A 103 -1.51 2.84 3.15
CA GLU A 103 -2.22 3.70 2.18
C GLU A 103 -1.27 4.77 1.60
N GLN A 104 -0.36 5.32 2.40
CA GLN A 104 0.61 6.31 1.94
C GLN A 104 1.58 5.73 0.90
N ILE A 105 1.90 4.44 0.96
CA ILE A 105 2.64 3.71 -0.09
C ILE A 105 1.88 3.81 -1.42
N SER A 106 0.57 3.59 -1.42
CA SER A 106 -0.27 3.70 -2.63
C SER A 106 -0.35 5.15 -3.13
N VAL A 107 -0.50 6.11 -2.21
CA VAL A 107 -0.51 7.55 -2.56
C VAL A 107 0.83 8.00 -3.16
N SER A 108 1.96 7.56 -2.59
CA SER A 108 3.29 7.86 -3.13
C SER A 108 3.53 7.16 -4.46
N ALA A 109 3.06 5.92 -4.63
CA ALA A 109 3.14 5.20 -5.91
C ALA A 109 2.39 5.95 -7.04
N ARG A 110 1.17 6.47 -6.76
CA ARG A 110 0.37 7.29 -7.70
C ARG A 110 1.04 8.62 -8.08
N LYS A 111 2.09 9.05 -7.37
CA LYS A 111 2.85 10.28 -7.64
C LYS A 111 4.26 10.00 -8.15
N SER A 112 4.66 8.72 -8.21
CA SER A 112 6.01 8.32 -8.57
C SER A 112 6.24 8.44 -10.07
N LYS A 113 7.32 9.14 -10.45
CA LYS A 113 7.77 9.23 -11.84
C LYS A 113 8.27 7.90 -12.43
N TYR A 114 8.50 6.89 -11.58
CA TYR A 114 8.99 5.58 -11.98
C TYR A 114 7.85 4.59 -12.29
N ILE A 115 6.61 4.97 -12.01
CA ILE A 115 5.42 4.14 -12.19
C ILE A 115 4.59 4.74 -13.33
N ASP A 116 4.12 3.89 -14.24
CA ASP A 116 3.27 4.30 -15.34
C ASP A 116 1.89 4.77 -14.83
N GLN A 117 1.67 6.06 -14.95
CA GLN A 117 0.42 6.70 -14.53
C GLN A 117 -0.76 6.38 -15.45
N GLN A 118 -0.51 5.90 -16.68
CA GLN A 118 -1.58 5.48 -17.59
C GLN A 118 -2.21 4.16 -17.14
N SER A 119 -1.38 3.23 -16.66
CA SER A 119 -1.81 1.98 -16.02
C SER A 119 -2.42 2.25 -14.64
N GLY A 120 -1.87 3.23 -13.91
CA GLY A 120 -2.37 3.67 -12.62
C GLY A 120 -2.09 2.68 -11.48
N VAL A 121 -2.40 3.09 -10.25
CA VAL A 121 -2.18 2.25 -9.05
C VAL A 121 -3.51 1.95 -8.37
N SER A 122 -3.98 0.72 -8.59
CA SER A 122 -5.26 0.21 -8.08
C SER A 122 -5.31 0.18 -6.54
N THR A 123 -6.50 0.30 -5.96
CA THR A 123 -6.76 0.02 -4.54
C THR A 123 -6.43 -1.43 -4.15
N ARG A 124 -6.39 -2.36 -5.11
CA ARG A 124 -5.90 -3.73 -4.88
C ARG A 124 -4.44 -3.77 -4.42
N PHE A 125 -3.67 -2.72 -4.69
CA PHE A 125 -2.30 -2.58 -4.23
C PHE A 125 -2.24 -2.38 -2.71
N SER A 126 -2.97 -1.40 -2.14
CA SER A 126 -3.04 -1.21 -0.69
C SER A 126 -3.66 -2.42 0.01
N ILE A 127 -4.74 -2.99 -0.54
CA ILE A 127 -5.39 -4.19 0.03
C ILE A 127 -4.43 -5.37 0.12
N ALA A 128 -3.68 -5.66 -0.96
CA ALA A 128 -2.73 -6.76 -0.96
C ALA A 128 -1.56 -6.51 0.01
N ASN A 129 -1.07 -5.28 0.08
CA ASN A 129 0.02 -4.92 1.00
C ASN A 129 -0.44 -4.97 2.47
N TYR A 130 -1.67 -4.56 2.77
CA TYR A 130 -2.26 -4.69 4.10
C TYR A 130 -2.37 -6.15 4.53
N ARG A 131 -2.89 -7.02 3.66
CA ARG A 131 -2.96 -8.47 3.90
C ARG A 131 -1.59 -9.08 4.18
N THR A 132 -0.59 -8.72 3.37
CA THR A 132 0.79 -9.18 3.55
C THR A 132 1.38 -8.71 4.87
N MET A 133 1.21 -7.43 5.23
CA MET A 133 1.68 -6.89 6.51
C MET A 133 1.07 -7.64 7.70
N VAL A 134 -0.25 -7.87 7.69
CA VAL A 134 -0.93 -8.63 8.75
C VAL A 134 -0.44 -10.08 8.80
N ALA A 135 -0.29 -10.74 7.65
CA ALA A 135 0.21 -12.11 7.56
C ALA A 135 1.66 -12.23 8.07
N SER A 136 2.53 -11.29 7.72
CA SER A 136 3.92 -11.23 8.18
C SER A 136 4.00 -11.02 9.69
N ALA A 137 3.23 -10.08 10.22
CA ALA A 137 3.15 -9.84 11.66
C ALA A 137 2.63 -11.09 12.41
N ARG A 138 1.59 -11.74 11.90
CA ARG A 138 1.04 -12.98 12.48
C ARG A 138 2.06 -14.12 12.42
N HIS A 139 2.72 -14.32 11.29
CA HIS A 139 3.77 -15.35 11.14
C HIS A 139 4.89 -15.14 12.17
N ARG A 140 5.35 -13.90 12.36
CA ARG A 140 6.32 -13.55 13.39
C ARG A 140 5.79 -13.83 14.80
N GLY A 141 4.55 -13.45 15.08
CA GLY A 141 3.88 -13.74 16.35
C GLY A 141 3.84 -15.24 16.66
N VAL A 142 3.56 -16.08 15.66
CA VAL A 142 3.61 -17.55 15.79
C VAL A 142 5.03 -18.03 16.10
N ARG A 143 6.03 -17.55 15.35
CA ARG A 143 7.44 -17.97 15.49
C ARG A 143 8.04 -17.59 16.84
N LEU A 144 7.68 -16.41 17.36
CA LEU A 144 8.20 -15.85 18.60
C LEU A 144 7.27 -16.09 19.80
N ASN A 145 6.13 -16.75 19.57
CA ASN A 145 5.07 -16.95 20.54
C ASN A 145 4.55 -15.65 21.19
N GLU A 146 4.40 -14.58 20.40
CA GLU A 146 3.93 -13.26 20.84
C GLU A 146 2.43 -13.09 20.60
N LYS A 147 1.69 -12.71 21.64
CA LYS A 147 0.25 -12.47 21.60
C LYS A 147 -0.09 -11.19 22.40
N PRO A 148 -0.66 -10.14 21.79
CA PRO A 148 -0.97 -10.00 20.36
C PRO A 148 0.27 -9.74 19.51
N ALA A 149 0.21 -10.14 18.23
CA ALA A 149 1.17 -9.74 17.22
C ALA A 149 0.88 -8.30 16.77
N VAL A 150 1.91 -7.47 16.64
CA VAL A 150 1.77 -6.09 16.17
C VAL A 150 2.69 -5.85 14.98
N PRO A 151 2.20 -5.43 13.81
CA PRO A 151 3.05 -5.16 12.64
C PRO A 151 4.14 -4.14 12.93
N ARG A 152 5.33 -4.34 12.39
CA ARG A 152 6.50 -3.46 12.50
C ARG A 152 7.06 -3.13 11.11
N ILE A 153 7.98 -2.18 11.03
CA ILE A 153 8.61 -1.81 9.75
C ILE A 153 9.36 -2.99 9.12
N SER A 154 9.95 -3.87 9.93
CA SER A 154 10.59 -5.10 9.45
C SER A 154 9.63 -6.02 8.69
N ASP A 155 8.35 -6.05 9.08
CA ASP A 155 7.32 -6.85 8.39
C ASP A 155 7.01 -6.29 6.98
N LEU A 156 7.26 -5.00 6.75
CA LEU A 156 7.07 -4.36 5.44
C LEU A 156 8.07 -4.85 4.39
N GLY A 157 9.16 -5.51 4.80
CA GLY A 157 10.11 -6.14 3.87
C GLY A 157 9.47 -7.19 2.96
N HIS A 158 8.33 -7.75 3.36
CA HIS A 158 7.59 -8.73 2.58
C HIS A 158 6.64 -8.11 1.55
N LEU A 159 6.39 -6.80 1.60
CA LEU A 159 5.47 -6.12 0.68
C LEU A 159 5.89 -6.23 -0.78
N TYR A 160 7.19 -6.41 -1.05
CA TYR A 160 7.69 -6.65 -2.40
C TYR A 160 6.93 -7.82 -3.08
N SER A 161 6.68 -8.90 -2.35
CA SER A 161 5.99 -10.09 -2.87
C SER A 161 4.54 -9.82 -3.29
N SER A 162 3.82 -8.98 -2.55
CA SER A 162 2.45 -8.57 -2.91
C SER A 162 2.40 -7.42 -3.89
N SER A 163 3.48 -6.66 -4.01
CA SER A 163 3.59 -5.51 -4.90
C SER A 163 3.92 -5.88 -6.34
N LEU A 164 4.63 -7.00 -6.52
CA LEU A 164 5.08 -7.47 -7.84
C LEU A 164 3.90 -7.69 -8.81
N GLY A 165 4.01 -7.11 -10.00
CA GLY A 165 2.99 -7.20 -11.05
C GLY A 165 1.68 -6.44 -10.77
N LYS A 166 1.64 -5.63 -9.69
CA LYS A 166 0.53 -4.67 -9.44
C LYS A 166 0.90 -3.24 -9.79
N LEU A 167 2.19 -3.00 -10.08
CA LEU A 167 2.72 -1.74 -10.52
C LEU A 167 3.35 -1.95 -11.89
N GLU A 168 2.95 -1.14 -12.85
CA GLU A 168 3.63 -1.05 -14.15
C GLU A 168 4.69 0.03 -14.05
N LEU A 169 5.93 -0.30 -14.43
CA LEU A 169 7.01 0.67 -14.44
C LEU A 169 6.99 1.48 -15.73
N ASP A 170 7.34 2.76 -15.61
CA ASP A 170 7.57 3.57 -16.81
C ASP A 170 8.83 3.08 -17.54
N MET A 171 8.72 2.82 -18.85
CA MET A 171 9.81 2.28 -19.67
C MET A 171 11.03 3.23 -19.74
N MET A 172 10.82 4.54 -19.55
CA MET A 172 11.93 5.50 -19.47
C MET A 172 12.60 5.51 -18.08
N GLY A 173 11.84 5.24 -17.01
CA GLY A 173 12.35 5.14 -15.63
C GLY A 173 13.02 3.81 -15.31
N SER A 174 12.64 2.73 -16.01
CA SER A 174 13.15 1.36 -15.77
C SER A 174 14.62 1.17 -16.14
N GLN A 175 15.22 2.07 -16.92
CA GLN A 175 16.67 2.07 -17.17
C GLN A 175 17.49 2.53 -15.96
N GLN A 176 16.87 3.24 -15.01
CA GLN A 176 17.56 3.82 -13.84
C GLN A 176 17.41 2.97 -12.59
N MET A 177 16.27 2.30 -12.42
CA MET A 177 15.95 1.55 -11.21
C MET A 177 15.22 0.26 -11.55
N THR A 178 15.59 -0.81 -10.85
CA THR A 178 14.82 -2.07 -10.87
C THR A 178 13.47 -1.91 -10.17
N GLU A 179 12.49 -2.75 -10.50
CA GLU A 179 11.16 -2.76 -9.84
C GLU A 179 11.25 -2.79 -8.32
N ARG A 180 12.19 -3.60 -7.81
CA ARG A 180 12.47 -3.69 -6.38
C ARG A 180 12.93 -2.36 -5.79
N GLN A 181 13.87 -1.68 -6.44
CA GLN A 181 14.38 -0.39 -5.96
C GLN A 181 13.28 0.69 -6.00
N VAL A 182 12.40 0.66 -7.01
CA VAL A 182 11.26 1.58 -7.08
C VAL A 182 10.31 1.35 -5.91
N ILE A 183 9.97 0.10 -5.62
CA ILE A 183 9.10 -0.25 -4.47
C ILE A 183 9.77 0.18 -3.14
N GLU A 184 11.05 -0.12 -2.96
CA GLU A 184 11.80 0.28 -1.76
C GLU A 184 11.84 1.81 -1.58
N ALA A 185 12.02 2.56 -2.68
CA ALA A 185 11.99 4.02 -2.65
C ALA A 185 10.60 4.58 -2.32
N VAL A 186 9.53 4.00 -2.88
CA VAL A 186 8.15 4.40 -2.57
C VAL A 186 7.80 4.10 -1.11
N ILE A 187 8.24 2.97 -0.58
CA ILE A 187 8.07 2.62 0.84
C ILE A 187 8.81 3.61 1.73
N ALA A 188 10.07 3.92 1.42
CA ALA A 188 10.85 4.89 2.18
C ALA A 188 10.20 6.29 2.16
N GLU A 189 9.72 6.75 1.00
CA GLU A 189 9.01 8.02 0.87
C GLU A 189 7.72 8.03 1.69
N ALA A 190 6.96 6.94 1.70
CA ALA A 190 5.74 6.83 2.48
C ALA A 190 6.02 6.85 3.99
N ILE A 191 7.03 6.10 4.45
CA ILE A 191 7.47 6.11 5.85
C ILE A 191 7.87 7.53 6.26
N ARG A 192 8.65 8.25 5.42
CA ARG A 192 9.07 9.62 5.70
C ARG A 192 7.87 10.56 5.89
N LYS A 193 6.89 10.52 4.97
CA LYS A 193 5.70 11.38 5.06
C LYS A 193 4.89 11.15 6.34
N VAL A 194 4.64 9.88 6.69
CA VAL A 194 3.94 9.56 7.94
C VAL A 194 4.80 9.93 9.14
N PHE A 195 6.11 9.73 9.09
CA PHE A 195 7.02 10.09 10.19
C PHE A 195 6.99 11.60 10.47
N ASP A 196 7.03 12.43 9.43
CA ASP A 196 6.99 13.89 9.55
C ASP A 196 5.67 14.41 10.18
N GLU A 197 4.59 13.63 10.10
CA GLU A 197 3.29 13.95 10.70
C GLU A 197 3.21 13.57 12.18
N TYR A 198 3.94 12.54 12.62
CA TYR A 198 3.86 11.99 13.98
C TYR A 198 4.97 12.47 14.91
N VAL A 199 6.16 12.75 14.38
CA VAL A 199 7.35 12.99 15.20
C VAL A 199 7.85 14.41 15.00
N GLU A 200 7.83 15.20 16.06
CA GLU A 200 8.40 16.54 16.02
C GLU A 200 9.92 16.47 15.79
N LYS A 201 10.44 17.38 14.96
CA LYS A 201 11.88 17.48 14.67
C LYS A 201 12.74 17.73 15.91
N HIS A 202 12.15 18.34 16.95
CA HIS A 202 12.84 18.62 18.19
C HIS A 202 13.30 17.32 18.88
N GLY A 203 14.58 17.21 19.22
CA GLY A 203 15.15 16.04 19.89
C GLY A 203 15.63 14.91 18.98
N LEU A 204 15.41 14.99 17.66
CA LEU A 204 15.97 14.02 16.71
C LEU A 204 17.50 14.11 16.63
N ASP A 205 18.06 15.31 16.72
CA ASP A 205 19.51 15.54 16.66
C ASP A 205 20.28 14.74 17.72
N GLU A 206 19.70 14.59 18.91
CA GLU A 206 20.34 13.85 19.99
C GLU A 206 20.32 12.34 19.75
N ILE A 207 19.27 11.84 19.08
CA ILE A 207 19.24 10.45 18.63
C ILE A 207 20.37 10.24 17.61
N VAL A 208 20.49 11.13 16.63
CA VAL A 208 21.53 11.08 15.59
C VAL A 208 22.93 11.16 16.21
N GLN A 209 23.16 12.04 17.19
CA GLN A 209 24.44 12.13 17.91
C GLN A 209 24.82 10.84 18.63
N VAL A 210 23.85 10.11 19.19
CA VAL A 210 24.12 8.81 19.84
C VAL A 210 24.57 7.77 18.82
N PHE A 211 23.94 7.71 17.64
CA PHE A 211 24.43 6.88 16.53
C PHE A 211 25.81 7.33 16.03
N GLY A 212 26.09 8.64 16.03
CA GLY A 212 27.39 9.21 15.70
C GLY A 212 28.54 8.79 16.60
N LYS A 213 28.23 8.39 17.85
CA LYS A 213 29.21 7.83 18.79
C LYS A 213 29.51 6.34 18.56
N GLY A 214 29.00 5.76 17.48
CA GLY A 214 29.23 4.36 17.10
C GLY A 214 28.22 3.37 17.70
N VAL A 215 27.12 3.85 18.31
CA VAL A 215 26.05 2.98 18.78
C VAL A 215 25.33 2.36 17.57
N LYS A 216 25.16 1.04 17.60
CA LYS A 216 24.39 0.31 16.59
C LYS A 216 23.16 -0.30 17.25
N ILE A 217 22.01 -0.13 16.60
CA ILE A 217 20.77 -0.82 16.99
C ILE A 217 20.44 -1.83 15.90
N GLU A 218 20.34 -3.09 16.30
CA GLU A 218 19.86 -4.15 15.44
C GLU A 218 18.37 -4.38 15.74
N VAL A 219 17.56 -4.33 14.68
CA VAL A 219 16.14 -4.69 14.66
C VAL A 219 15.92 -5.81 13.65
N GLY A 220 14.78 -6.49 13.73
CA GLY A 220 14.46 -7.50 12.73
C GLY A 220 13.20 -8.30 13.01
N ASP A 221 12.84 -9.09 12.00
CA ASP A 221 11.70 -10.00 11.97
C ASP A 221 11.78 -11.13 13.02
N MET A 222 12.97 -11.55 13.42
CA MET A 222 13.16 -12.60 14.44
C MET A 222 13.53 -12.05 15.82
N LEU A 223 13.42 -10.73 16.05
CA LEU A 223 13.72 -10.12 17.33
C LEU A 223 12.44 -10.01 18.20
N PRO A 224 12.39 -10.64 19.39
CA PRO A 224 11.26 -10.50 20.31
C PRO A 224 11.05 -9.06 20.78
N SER A 225 9.81 -8.65 20.93
CA SER A 225 9.35 -7.32 21.39
C SER A 225 9.96 -6.97 22.75
N SER A 226 10.05 -7.94 23.66
CA SER A 226 10.60 -7.77 25.00
C SER A 226 12.08 -7.34 24.99
N GLN A 227 12.84 -7.67 23.94
CA GLN A 227 14.25 -7.31 23.83
C GLN A 227 14.47 -5.86 23.36
N TYR A 228 13.45 -5.19 22.82
CA TYR A 228 13.59 -3.81 22.34
C TYR A 228 13.86 -2.85 23.51
N ALA A 229 13.19 -3.05 24.65
CA ALA A 229 13.36 -2.20 25.83
C ALA A 229 14.79 -2.21 26.36
N GLU A 230 15.44 -3.38 26.37
CA GLU A 230 16.83 -3.51 26.82
C GLU A 230 17.81 -2.87 25.83
N ARG A 231 17.62 -3.10 24.52
CA ARG A 231 18.48 -2.54 23.47
C ARG A 231 18.43 -1.01 23.44
N LEU A 232 17.28 -0.41 23.74
CA LEU A 232 17.09 1.04 23.76
C LEU A 232 17.54 1.75 25.02
N LYS A 233 17.97 1.02 26.07
CA LYS A 233 18.70 1.66 27.18
C LYS A 233 19.91 2.47 26.69
N ARG A 234 20.47 2.09 25.53
CA ARG A 234 21.58 2.79 24.87
C ARG A 234 21.16 4.07 24.15
N VAL A 235 19.89 4.24 23.83
CA VAL A 235 19.33 5.41 23.13
C VAL A 235 18.00 5.84 23.77
N PRO A 236 18.02 6.41 25.00
CA PRO A 236 16.80 6.76 25.75
C PRO A 236 15.85 7.69 24.98
N LYS A 237 16.38 8.61 24.18
CA LYS A 237 15.56 9.55 23.41
C LYS A 237 14.74 8.91 22.29
N ALA A 238 15.24 7.82 21.70
CA ALA A 238 14.44 7.07 20.73
C ALA A 238 13.24 6.37 21.39
N TRP A 239 13.37 6.01 22.67
CA TRP A 239 12.27 5.48 23.47
C TRP A 239 11.23 6.57 23.81
N GLU A 240 11.68 7.76 24.19
CA GLU A 240 10.80 8.92 24.43
C GLU A 240 10.01 9.29 23.16
N LYS A 241 10.67 9.37 22.01
CA LYS A 241 10.01 9.63 20.72
C LYS A 241 9.00 8.56 20.32
N ALA A 242 9.21 7.31 20.70
CA ALA A 242 8.23 6.26 20.44
C ALA A 242 6.89 6.51 21.18
N PHE A 243 6.89 7.23 22.31
CA PHE A 243 5.66 7.62 23.00
C PHE A 243 4.86 8.69 22.26
N GLU A 244 5.52 9.59 21.51
CA GLU A 244 4.84 10.58 20.67
C GLU A 244 4.01 9.89 19.58
N VAL A 245 4.51 8.76 19.06
CA VAL A 245 3.81 7.95 18.05
C VAL A 245 2.61 7.21 18.63
N ASN A 246 2.80 6.57 19.80
CA ASN A 246 1.71 5.88 20.50
C ASN A 246 1.99 5.77 22.01
N PRO A 247 1.09 6.23 22.89
CA PRO A 247 1.32 6.19 24.34
C PRO A 247 1.16 4.80 24.97
N SER A 248 0.87 3.76 24.18
CA SER A 248 0.64 2.40 24.68
C SER A 248 1.83 1.84 25.47
N THR A 249 1.50 1.10 26.52
CA THR A 249 2.46 0.37 27.36
C THR A 249 2.76 -1.04 26.86
N SER A 250 2.03 -1.53 25.84
CA SER A 250 2.27 -2.85 25.26
C SER A 250 3.64 -2.93 24.62
N GLU A 251 4.44 -3.94 25.00
CA GLU A 251 5.77 -4.18 24.45
C GLU A 251 5.75 -4.33 22.91
N ALA A 252 4.73 -5.01 22.38
CA ALA A 252 4.59 -5.23 20.95
C ALA A 252 4.31 -3.93 20.18
N VAL A 253 3.46 -3.06 20.74
CA VAL A 253 3.18 -1.73 20.16
C VAL A 253 4.41 -0.84 20.24
N ARG A 254 5.15 -0.89 21.36
CA ARG A 254 6.40 -0.14 21.49
C ARG A 254 7.43 -0.57 20.47
N ALA A 255 7.66 -1.87 20.30
CA ALA A 255 8.59 -2.38 19.30
C ALA A 255 8.26 -1.86 17.88
N SER A 256 6.97 -1.78 17.54
CA SER A 256 6.51 -1.19 16.28
C SER A 256 6.84 0.32 16.17
N CYS A 257 6.53 1.09 17.22
CA CYS A 257 6.81 2.54 17.25
C CYS A 257 8.32 2.85 17.16
N ILE A 258 9.15 2.03 17.81
CA ILE A 258 10.61 2.18 17.78
C ILE A 258 11.15 1.94 16.38
N GLU A 259 10.74 0.84 15.75
CA GLU A 259 11.15 0.56 14.36
C GLU A 259 10.70 1.67 13.42
N PHE A 260 9.52 2.24 13.66
CA PHE A 260 9.02 3.39 12.90
C PHE A 260 9.90 4.63 13.08
N VAL A 261 10.30 4.98 14.30
CA VAL A 261 11.20 6.11 14.55
C VAL A 261 12.56 5.91 13.87
N LEU A 262 13.15 4.71 13.98
CA LEU A 262 14.43 4.38 13.34
C LEU A 262 14.31 4.40 11.81
N ALA A 263 13.22 3.87 11.26
CA ALA A 263 12.97 3.90 9.84
C ALA A 263 12.73 5.31 9.31
N GLY A 264 12.05 6.17 10.08
CA GLY A 264 11.85 7.58 9.77
C GLY A 264 13.18 8.35 9.72
N LEU A 265 14.05 8.16 10.72
CA LEU A 265 15.40 8.75 10.72
C LEU A 265 16.24 8.31 9.51
N TYR A 266 16.12 7.05 9.10
CA TYR A 266 16.78 6.55 7.89
C TYR A 266 16.19 7.16 6.63
N ALA A 267 14.85 7.24 6.52
CA ALA A 267 14.17 7.82 5.37
C ALA A 267 14.40 9.34 5.23
N SER A 268 14.77 10.00 6.34
CA SER A 268 15.22 11.40 6.39
C SER A 268 16.74 11.56 6.23
N ASP A 269 17.44 10.54 5.72
CA ASP A 269 18.90 10.55 5.46
C ASP A 269 19.78 10.86 6.69
N SER A 270 19.22 10.74 7.90
CA SER A 270 19.91 11.12 9.14
C SER A 270 20.79 9.98 9.69
N ILE A 271 20.45 8.74 9.35
CA ILE A 271 21.20 7.53 9.72
C ILE A 271 21.29 6.59 8.51
N SER A 272 22.27 5.69 8.53
CA SER A 272 22.45 4.59 7.58
C SER A 272 21.73 3.33 8.06
N ARG A 273 21.30 2.52 7.09
CA ARG A 273 20.72 1.18 7.31
C ARG A 273 21.53 0.16 6.53
N SER A 274 21.95 -0.91 7.19
CA SER A 274 22.50 -2.12 6.55
C SER A 274 21.63 -3.33 6.85
N GLN A 275 21.45 -4.21 5.86
CA GLN A 275 20.65 -5.42 6.00
C GLN A 275 21.50 -6.66 5.69
N ARG A 276 21.56 -7.60 6.63
CA ARG A 276 22.22 -8.90 6.47
C ARG A 276 21.35 -9.99 7.07
N HIS A 277 21.01 -11.01 6.27
CA HIS A 277 20.25 -12.20 6.70
C HIS A 277 18.97 -11.89 7.52
N GLY A 278 18.14 -10.95 7.06
CA GLY A 278 16.88 -10.56 7.74
C GLY A 278 17.04 -9.60 8.92
N ARG A 279 18.28 -9.41 9.41
CA ARG A 279 18.60 -8.41 10.44
C ARG A 279 18.88 -7.07 9.81
N ILE A 280 18.28 -6.02 10.38
CA ILE A 280 18.45 -4.63 9.97
C ILE A 280 19.28 -3.95 11.06
N THR A 281 20.43 -3.39 10.69
CA THR A 281 21.28 -2.61 11.59
C THR A 281 21.24 -1.15 11.18
N TYR A 282 20.97 -0.27 12.15
CA TYR A 282 21.07 1.17 11.97
C TYR A 282 22.39 1.69 12.56
N GLU A 283 23.10 2.52 11.79
CA GLU A 283 24.40 3.13 12.14
C GLU A 283 24.51 4.53 11.51
N ILE A 284 25.47 5.37 11.91
CA ILE A 284 25.71 6.64 11.21
C ILE A 284 26.44 6.42 9.87
N ARG A 285 26.29 7.33 8.90
CA ARG A 285 27.09 7.36 7.66
C ARG A 285 28.58 7.53 7.95
#